data_AF-A0A525W8H4-F1
#
_entry.id   AF-A0A525W8H4-F1
#
_cell.length_a   1.000
_cell.length_b   1.000
_cell.length_c   1.000
_cell.angle_alpha   90.00
_cell.angle_beta   90.00
_cell.angle_gamma   90.00
#
_symmetry.space_group_name_H-M   'P 1'
#
loop_
_entity.id
_entity.type
_entity.pdbx_description
1 polymer ?
#
loop_
_entity_poly.entity_id
_entity_poly.type
_entity_poly.pdbx_seq_one_letter_code
_entity_poly.pdbx_strand_id
1 'polypeptide(L)' 'MTLQVVSFQQISRILEVTDALGLNREWVEIPLSPEIPGLVRRLQNGKLEIIVDAEQPFEQWLSALPHHIQQVPGA' A
#
# COMPACT_ATOMS: atom_id res chain seq x y z
N MET A 1 -14.81 -9.22 -6.94
CA MET A 1 -13.81 -10.17 -7.47
C MET A 1 -12.58 -10.03 -6.60
N THR A 2 -12.09 -11.11 -6.01
CA THR A 2 -10.97 -11.06 -5.07
C THR A 2 -9.66 -10.83 -5.82
N LEU A 3 -8.81 -9.93 -5.31
CA LEU A 3 -7.48 -9.73 -5.87
C LEU A 3 -6.61 -10.95 -5.51
N GLN A 4 -6.09 -11.66 -6.50
CA GLN A 4 -5.25 -12.85 -6.25
C GLN A 4 -3.75 -12.54 -6.29
N VAL A 5 -3.37 -11.53 -7.07
CA VAL A 5 -1.99 -11.09 -7.21
C VAL A 5 -1.95 -9.59 -7.49
N VAL A 6 -1.00 -8.90 -6.87
CA VAL A 6 -0.72 -7.49 -7.18
C VAL A 6 0.13 -7.44 -8.45
N SER A 7 -0.43 -6.88 -9.51
CA SER A 7 0.24 -6.69 -10.79
C SER A 7 1.21 -5.51 -10.76
N PHE A 8 2.19 -5.51 -11.67
CA PHE A 8 3.16 -4.40 -11.79
C PHE A 8 2.48 -3.03 -11.98
N GLN A 9 1.38 -2.97 -12.73
CA GLN A 9 0.59 -1.75 -12.92
C GLN A 9 0.05 -1.22 -11.58
N GLN A 10 -0.43 -2.11 -10.72
CA GLN A 10 -0.92 -1.74 -9.39
C GLN A 10 0.21 -1.26 -8.49
N ILE A 11 1.36 -1.93 -8.52
CA ILE A 11 2.56 -1.51 -7.79
C ILE A 11 2.97 -0.10 -8.21
N SER A 12 3.05 0.18 -9.52
CA SER A 12 3.35 1.52 -10.03
C SER A 12 2.39 2.57 -9.51
N ARG A 13 1.09 2.26 -9.44
CA ARG A 13 0.06 3.19 -8.93
C ARG A 13 0.18 3.43 -7.43
N ILE A 14 0.49 2.40 -6.64
CA ILE A 14 0.80 2.56 -5.21
C ILE A 14 2.03 3.45 -5.03
N LEU A 15 3.10 3.18 -5.78
CA LEU A 15 4.33 3.95 -5.71
C LEU A 15 4.11 5.42 -6.05
N GLU A 16 3.33 5.71 -7.09
CA GLU A 16 2.96 7.08 -7.48
C GLU A 16 2.20 7.82 -6.36
N VAL A 17 1.29 7.13 -5.67
CA VAL A 17 0.57 7.70 -4.53
C VAL A 17 1.51 7.96 -3.35
N THR A 18 2.39 7.01 -3.02
CA THR A 18 3.36 7.19 -1.93
C THR A 18 4.39 8.28 -2.24
N ASP A 19 4.81 8.39 -3.50
CA ASP A 19 5.74 9.41 -4.00
C ASP A 19 5.14 10.81 -3.88
N ALA A 20 3.86 10.96 -4.24
CA ALA A 20 3.11 12.20 -4.05
C ALA A 20 2.97 12.63 -2.57
N LEU A 21 3.06 11.68 -1.64
CA LEU A 21 3.10 11.94 -0.20
C LEU A 21 4.50 12.28 0.33
N GLY A 22 5.52 12.26 -0.54
CA GLY A 22 6.92 12.49 -0.18
C GLY A 22 7.61 11.27 0.44
N LEU A 23 7.03 10.08 0.33
CA LEU A 23 7.65 8.84 0.80
C LEU A 23 8.65 8.34 -0.23
N ASN A 24 9.85 8.02 0.21
CA ASN A 24 10.84 7.41 -0.66
C ASN A 24 10.41 5.98 -1.02
N ARG A 25 10.43 5.65 -2.32
CA ARG A 25 10.07 4.33 -2.87
C ARG A 25 10.90 3.20 -2.27
N GLU A 26 12.13 3.48 -1.84
CA GLU A 26 13.01 2.50 -1.19
C GLU A 26 12.53 2.12 0.22
N TRP A 27 11.69 2.97 0.81
CA TRP A 27 11.10 2.79 2.13
C TRP A 27 9.70 2.20 2.06
N VAL A 28 9.23 1.82 0.88
CA VAL A 28 7.91 1.22 0.68
C VAL A 28 8.07 -0.24 0.26
N GLU A 29 7.47 -1.15 1.04
CA GLU A 29 7.43 -2.58 0.72
C GLU A 29 6.01 -2.98 0.32
N ILE A 30 5.85 -3.51 -0.88
CA ILE A 30 4.56 -3.90 -1.46
C ILE A 30 4.64 -5.40 -1.81
N PRO A 31 4.08 -6.30 -0.99
CA PRO A 31 4.04 -7.70 -1.33
C PRO A 31 3.17 -7.95 -2.56
N LEU A 32 3.60 -8.90 -3.41
CA LEU A 32 2.82 -9.37 -4.55
C LEU A 32 1.56 -10.14 -4.13
N SER A 33 1.56 -10.64 -2.89
CA SER A 33 0.43 -11.33 -2.27
C SER A 33 -0.44 -10.33 -1.51
N PRO A 34 -1.66 -10.04 -1.99
CA PRO A 34 -2.61 -9.24 -1.22
C PRO A 34 -3.15 -10.03 -0.02
N GLU A 35 -3.64 -9.32 1.00
CA GLU A 35 -4.28 -9.93 2.17
C GLU A 35 -5.72 -9.45 2.34
N ILE A 36 -6.45 -10.14 3.22
CA ILE A 36 -7.85 -9.85 3.55
C ILE A 36 -7.96 -9.85 5.09
N PRO A 37 -8.06 -8.67 5.73
CA PRO A 37 -8.06 -7.32 5.15
C PRO A 37 -6.66 -6.83 4.73
N GLY A 38 -6.60 -5.84 3.86
CA GLY A 38 -5.37 -5.11 3.54
C GLY A 38 -4.91 -4.25 4.72
N LEU A 39 -3.61 -3.94 4.75
CA LEU A 39 -2.96 -3.33 5.91
C LEU A 39 -1.89 -2.34 5.46
N VAL A 40 -1.81 -1.21 6.15
CA VAL A 40 -0.67 -0.29 6.07
C VAL A 40 -0.02 -0.26 7.44
N ARG A 41 1.24 -0.66 7.54
CA ARG A 41 1.99 -0.60 8.80
C ARG A 41 3.42 -0.19 8.58
N ARG A 42 4.05 0.33 9.63
CA ARG A 42 5.49 0.55 9.65
C ARG A 42 6.21 -0.69 10.17
N LEU A 43 7.24 -1.10 9.48
CA LEU A 43 8.13 -2.19 9.86
C LEU A 43 9.20 -1.69 10.84
N GLN A 44 9.77 -2.64 11.59
CA GLN A 44 10.83 -2.37 12.57
C GLN A 44 12.13 -1.82 11.93
N ASN A 45 12.32 -2.06 10.62
CA ASN A 45 13.44 -1.51 9.84
C ASN A 45 13.23 -0.04 9.43
N GLY A 46 12.08 0.57 9.80
CA GLY A 46 11.73 1.95 9.47
C GLY A 46 10.96 2.13 8.17
N LYS A 47 10.79 1.07 7.36
CA LYS A 47 10.03 1.06 6.11
C LYS A 47 8.53 0.96 6.35
N LEU A 48 7.75 1.32 5.35
CA LEU A 48 6.31 1.22 5.31
C LEU A 48 5.90 0.01 4.46
N GLU A 49 5.21 -0.94 5.08
CA GLU A 49 4.63 -2.08 4.39
C GLU A 49 3.18 -1.76 4.01
N ILE A 50 2.88 -1.92 2.73
CA ILE A 50 1.58 -1.61 2.14
C ILE A 50 1.02 -2.88 1.50
N ILE A 51 0.10 -3.53 2.21
CA ILE A 51 -0.59 -4.74 1.78
C ILE A 51 -1.92 -4.35 1.16
N VAL A 52 -2.10 -4.75 -0.10
CA VAL A 52 -3.34 -4.49 -0.86
C VAL A 52 -4.46 -5.34 -0.29
N ASP A 53 -5.62 -4.71 -0.12
CA ASP A 53 -6.84 -5.40 0.28
C ASP A 53 -7.43 -6.17 -0.91
N ALA A 54 -7.57 -7.49 -0.77
CA ALA A 54 -8.16 -8.34 -1.79
C ALA A 54 -9.69 -8.48 -1.69
N GLU A 55 -10.32 -8.02 -0.61
CA GLU A 55 -11.77 -8.01 -0.43
C GLU A 55 -12.44 -6.90 -1.24
N GLN A 56 -11.77 -5.75 -1.39
CA GLN A 56 -12.30 -4.58 -2.10
C GLN A 56 -11.58 -4.26 -3.42
N PRO A 57 -12.21 -3.49 -4.34
CA PRO A 57 -11.58 -3.06 -5.58
C PRO A 57 -10.32 -2.25 -5.35
N PHE A 58 -9.27 -2.52 -6.14
CA PHE A 58 -7.98 -1.86 -6.02
C PHE A 58 -8.07 -0.33 -6.09
N GLU A 59 -8.89 0.23 -6.99
CA GLU A 59 -9.01 1.69 -7.11
C GLU A 59 -9.64 2.34 -5.89
N GLN A 60 -10.61 1.65 -5.26
CA GLN A 60 -11.24 2.11 -4.04
C GLN A 60 -10.25 2.06 -2.86
N TRP A 61 -9.50 0.96 -2.76
CA TRP A 61 -8.43 0.82 -1.78
C TRP A 61 -7.32 1.86 -1.98
N LEU A 62 -6.87 2.06 -3.22
CA LEU A 62 -5.80 3.00 -3.56
C LEU A 62 -6.20 4.45 -3.22
N SER A 63 -7.47 4.80 -3.40
CA SER A 63 -7.98 6.12 -3.02
C SER A 63 -7.98 6.35 -1.50
N ALA A 64 -8.13 5.27 -0.71
CA ALA A 64 -8.05 5.33 0.75
C ALA A 64 -6.61 5.28 1.28
N LEU A 65 -5.67 4.71 0.52
CA LEU A 65 -4.28 4.49 0.93
C LEU A 65 -3.60 5.71 1.57
N PRO A 66 -3.65 6.94 1.00
CA PRO A 66 -3.02 8.11 1.62
C PRO A 66 -3.51 8.36 3.04
N HIS A 67 -4.80 8.18 3.27
CA HIS A 67 -5.41 8.36 4.57
C HIS A 67 -4.87 7.32 5.56
N HIS A 68 -4.82 6.05 5.16
CA HIS A 68 -4.23 4.99 5.98
C HIS A 68 -2.77 5.28 6.35
N ILE A 69 -1.97 5.76 5.40
CA ILE A 69 -0.57 6.09 5.66
C ILE A 69 -0.45 7.22 6.70
N GLN A 70 -1.26 8.28 6.58
CA GLN A 70 -1.25 9.38 7.55
C GLN A 70 -1.78 8.98 8.94
N GLN A 71 -2.58 7.91 9.02
CA GLN A 71 -3.04 7.35 10.29
C GLN A 71 -1.98 6.46 10.97
N VAL A 72 -0.91 6.05 10.26
CA VAL A 72 0.20 5.31 10.88
C VAL A 72 1.05 6.30 11.69
N PRO A 73 1.10 6.18 13.03
CA PRO A 73 1.84 7.13 13.87
C PRO A 73 3.34 7.07 13.57
N GLY A 74 3.96 8.25 13.38
CA GLY A 74 5.41 8.41 13.24
C GLY A 74 5.94 8.69 11.83
N ALA A 75 5.06 8.98 10.85
CA ALA A 75 5.46 9.52 9.54
C ALA A 75 5.98 10.96 9.64
#